data_AF-A0A521EL22-F1
#
_entry.id   AF-A0A521EL22-F1
#
_cell.length_a   1.000
_cell.length_b   1.000
_cell.length_c   1.000
_cell.angle_alpha   90.00
_cell.angle_beta   90.00
_cell.angle_gamma   90.00
#
_symmetry.space_group_name_H-M   'P 1'
#
loop_
_entity.id
_entity.type
_entity.pdbx_description
1 polymer ?
#
loop_
_entity_poly.entity_id
_entity_poly.type
_entity_poly.pdbx_seq_one_letter_code
_entity_poly.pdbx_strand_id
1 'polypeptide(L)'
;MASMAAQVAAAPLTSVSGTWQRHVSARFSEQALEGRRGHGRWGTSHGFAVLYLGRPTDSVIIEAYRHLVDPVLDELPTTALAPRVLVTASVSVTDIVDLRTAVGRMHTGLTMPDLTSATHDREAYARCQEVAQVAHQLGRHGILAPSATQAGETLVLFMDRLPDHERPVRSTDDQLWTQLPADPRRPQAPRLRVVRDEI
;
A
#
# COMPACT_ATOMS: atom_id res chain seq x y z
N MET A 1 -17.09 2.16 -28.29
CA MET A 1 -16.04 2.23 -27.24
C MET A 1 -15.95 0.87 -26.56
N ALA A 2 -14.75 0.39 -26.24
CA ALA A 2 -14.58 -0.85 -25.47
C ALA A 2 -15.11 -0.66 -24.03
N SER A 3 -15.69 -1.69 -23.43
CA SER A 3 -16.15 -1.63 -22.03
C SER A 3 -14.98 -1.61 -21.05
N MET A 4 -15.16 -1.10 -19.83
CA MET A 4 -14.14 -1.13 -18.77
C MET A 4 -13.57 -2.54 -18.56
N ALA A 5 -14.42 -3.58 -18.60
CA ALA A 5 -14.00 -4.97 -18.52
C ALA A 5 -13.03 -5.37 -19.64
N ALA A 6 -13.31 -4.99 -20.89
CA ALA A 6 -12.43 -5.26 -22.01
C ALA A 6 -11.10 -4.47 -21.90
N GLN A 7 -11.17 -3.24 -21.40
CA GLN A 7 -10.00 -2.39 -21.23
C GLN A 7 -9.07 -2.92 -20.13
N VAL A 8 -9.61 -3.27 -18.95
CA VAL A 8 -8.85 -3.90 -17.85
C VAL A 8 -8.34 -5.29 -18.24
N ALA A 9 -9.10 -6.07 -19.01
CA ALA A 9 -8.64 -7.37 -19.51
C ALA A 9 -7.42 -7.27 -20.43
N ALA A 10 -7.28 -6.14 -21.14
CA ALA A 10 -6.14 -5.85 -22.02
C ALA A 10 -4.97 -5.17 -21.29
N ALA A 11 -5.11 -4.82 -20.00
CA ALA A 11 -4.02 -4.24 -19.23
C ALA A 11 -2.87 -5.26 -19.08
N PRO A 12 -1.60 -4.81 -19.10
CA PRO A 12 -0.45 -5.68 -18.89
C PRO A 12 -0.52 -6.32 -17.51
N LEU A 13 -0.25 -7.62 -17.49
CA LEU A 13 -0.11 -8.39 -16.27
C LEU A 13 1.36 -8.57 -15.93
N THR A 14 1.64 -8.71 -14.65
CA THR A 14 2.98 -8.98 -14.15
C THR A 14 2.94 -10.02 -13.03
N SER A 15 4.13 -10.50 -12.68
CA SER A 15 4.36 -11.31 -11.48
C SER A 15 5.23 -10.52 -10.52
N VAL A 16 4.96 -10.67 -9.23
CA VAL A 16 5.67 -9.98 -8.16
C VAL A 16 6.28 -10.99 -7.23
N SER A 17 7.58 -10.84 -6.99
CA SER A 17 8.30 -11.59 -5.96
C SER A 17 9.11 -10.68 -5.05
N GLY A 18 9.36 -11.16 -3.83
CA GLY A 18 10.29 -10.57 -2.88
C GLY A 18 9.64 -10.08 -1.59
N THR A 19 10.35 -9.20 -0.89
CA THR A 19 9.94 -8.71 0.43
C THR A 19 9.03 -7.50 0.30
N TRP A 20 7.90 -7.58 1.00
CA TRP A 20 6.88 -6.55 1.05
C TRP A 20 6.45 -6.32 2.50
N GLN A 21 5.95 -5.12 2.77
CA GLN A 21 5.69 -4.72 4.15
C GLN A 21 4.36 -4.00 4.30
N ARG A 22 3.79 -4.04 5.49
CA ARG A 22 2.67 -3.18 5.86
C ARG A 22 2.73 -2.83 7.33
N HIS A 23 2.18 -1.67 7.68
CA HIS A 23 2.00 -1.30 9.07
C HIS A 23 0.54 -1.55 9.50
N VAL A 24 0.34 -2.12 10.68
CA VAL A 24 -0.98 -2.31 11.29
C VAL A 24 -0.98 -1.79 12.72
N SER A 25 -2.15 -1.55 13.32
CA SER A 25 -2.20 -1.34 14.77
C SER A 25 -1.73 -2.62 15.47
N ALA A 26 -0.95 -2.50 16.54
CA ALA A 26 -0.37 -3.66 17.24
C ALA A 26 -1.43 -4.67 17.69
N ARG A 27 -2.65 -4.23 18.01
CA ARG A 27 -3.78 -5.11 18.37
C ARG A 27 -4.26 -6.04 17.24
N PHE A 28 -3.82 -5.80 16.00
CA PHE A 28 -4.20 -6.56 14.81
C PHE A 28 -2.98 -7.22 14.13
N SER A 29 -1.84 -7.34 14.82
CA SER A 29 -0.63 -7.95 14.25
C SER A 29 -0.87 -9.35 13.72
N GLU A 30 -1.62 -10.18 14.45
CA GLU A 30 -1.86 -11.58 14.09
C GLU A 30 -2.70 -11.73 12.83
N GLN A 31 -3.59 -10.77 12.54
CA GLN A 31 -4.43 -10.77 11.33
C GLN A 31 -3.84 -9.87 10.22
N ALA A 32 -2.57 -9.48 10.31
CA ALA A 32 -2.02 -8.48 9.41
C ALA A 32 -2.07 -8.90 7.93
N LEU A 33 -1.94 -10.19 7.63
CA LEU A 33 -1.89 -10.70 6.25
C LEU A 33 -3.22 -11.28 5.75
N GLU A 34 -4.30 -11.21 6.53
CA GLU A 34 -5.61 -11.77 6.13
C GLU A 34 -6.33 -10.94 5.06
N GLY A 35 -5.93 -9.67 4.90
CA GLY A 35 -6.69 -8.68 4.13
C GLY A 35 -8.01 -8.32 4.83
N ARG A 36 -8.62 -7.19 4.44
CA ARG A 36 -9.91 -6.77 5.02
C ARG A 36 -10.80 -6.11 3.98
N ARG A 37 -12.11 -6.24 4.18
CA ARG A 37 -13.09 -5.36 3.55
C ARG A 37 -13.03 -4.02 4.27
N GLY A 38 -12.88 -2.94 3.53
CA GLY A 38 -12.68 -1.63 4.12
C GLY A 38 -12.60 -0.57 3.06
N HIS A 39 -13.00 0.64 3.42
CA HIS A 39 -13.00 1.77 2.51
C HIS A 39 -11.56 2.29 2.32
N GLY A 40 -10.90 1.82 1.26
CA GLY A 40 -9.55 2.20 0.86
C GLY A 40 -9.49 2.54 -0.63
N ARG A 41 -8.30 2.84 -1.15
CA ARG A 41 -8.15 3.22 -2.57
C ARG A 41 -8.60 2.10 -3.52
N TRP A 42 -8.41 0.85 -3.13
CA TRP A 42 -8.67 -0.34 -3.96
C TRP A 42 -9.76 -1.26 -3.37
N GLY A 43 -10.42 -0.84 -2.30
CA GLY A 43 -11.40 -1.67 -1.59
C GLY A 43 -12.58 -0.86 -1.08
N THR A 44 -13.72 -1.53 -0.94
CA THR A 44 -14.95 -0.97 -0.37
C THR A 44 -15.40 -1.82 0.83
N SER A 45 -16.29 -1.27 1.67
CA SER A 45 -16.88 -2.00 2.81
C SER A 45 -17.73 -3.20 2.37
N HIS A 46 -18.32 -3.14 1.18
CA HIS A 46 -19.20 -4.17 0.63
C HIS A 46 -18.54 -5.04 -0.45
N GLY A 47 -17.25 -4.81 -0.73
CA GLY A 47 -16.47 -5.56 -1.72
C GLY A 47 -15.82 -6.82 -1.15
N PHE A 48 -14.68 -7.18 -1.71
CA PHE A 48 -13.85 -8.32 -1.33
C PHE A 48 -12.73 -7.92 -0.35
N ALA A 49 -12.06 -8.91 0.23
CA ALA A 49 -10.97 -8.69 1.17
C ALA A 49 -9.69 -8.27 0.44
N VAL A 50 -9.17 -7.08 0.79
CA VAL A 50 -7.98 -6.51 0.17
C VAL A 50 -6.84 -6.44 1.18
N LEU A 51 -5.67 -6.95 0.79
CA LEU A 51 -4.42 -6.79 1.52
C LEU A 51 -3.54 -5.75 0.82
N TYR A 52 -3.16 -4.70 1.55
CA TYR A 52 -2.25 -3.67 1.09
C TYR A 52 -0.86 -3.94 1.63
N LEU A 53 0.11 -3.98 0.75
CA LEU A 53 1.53 -4.06 1.05
C LEU A 53 2.27 -2.95 0.28
N GLY A 54 3.43 -2.55 0.78
CA GLY A 54 4.27 -1.55 0.14
C GLY A 54 5.75 -1.90 0.24
N ARG A 55 6.53 -1.26 -0.64
CA ARG A 55 7.99 -1.22 -0.60
C ARG A 55 8.50 0.04 -1.30
N PRO A 56 9.67 0.59 -0.93
CA PRO A 56 10.50 0.21 0.22
C PRO A 56 9.85 0.59 1.55
N THR A 57 10.51 0.28 2.68
CA THR A 57 10.04 0.61 4.05
C THR A 57 9.61 2.07 4.17
N ASP A 58 10.39 2.99 3.59
CA ASP A 58 10.11 4.42 3.63
C ASP A 58 8.74 4.75 3.04
N SER A 59 8.33 4.07 1.95
CA SER A 59 6.99 4.23 1.39
C SER A 59 5.91 3.82 2.37
N VAL A 60 6.13 2.76 3.15
CA VAL A 60 5.18 2.27 4.16
C VAL A 60 5.09 3.23 5.34
N ILE A 61 6.21 3.83 5.74
CA ILE A 61 6.25 4.86 6.79
C ILE A 61 5.48 6.09 6.32
N ILE A 62 5.73 6.59 5.10
CA ILE A 62 5.03 7.76 4.57
C ILE A 62 3.52 7.50 4.47
N GLU A 63 3.10 6.31 4.04
CA GLU A 63 1.68 5.93 4.02
C GLU A 63 1.05 5.94 5.43
N ALA A 64 1.81 5.58 6.46
CA ALA A 64 1.36 5.70 7.84
C ALA A 64 1.10 7.16 8.22
N TYR A 65 2.01 8.08 7.88
CA TYR A 65 1.80 9.52 8.09
C TYR A 65 0.58 10.05 7.32
N ARG A 66 0.45 9.69 6.05
CA ARG A 66 -0.65 10.13 5.16
C ARG A 66 -2.03 9.74 5.71
N HIS A 67 -2.12 8.64 6.43
CA HIS A 67 -3.38 8.13 6.98
C HIS A 67 -3.63 8.50 8.45
N LEU A 68 -2.57 8.71 9.24
CA LEU A 68 -2.69 8.86 10.70
C LEU A 68 -2.36 10.26 11.20
N VAL A 69 -1.59 11.03 10.44
CA VAL A 69 -1.07 12.34 10.87
C VAL A 69 -1.59 13.43 9.95
N ASP A 70 -1.35 13.34 8.65
CA ASP A 70 -1.69 14.39 7.68
C ASP A 70 -3.18 14.83 7.70
N PRO A 71 -4.18 13.93 7.95
CA PRO A 71 -5.58 14.35 8.04
C PRO A 71 -5.95 15.10 9.33
N VAL A 72 -5.12 15.02 10.36
CA VAL A 72 -5.34 15.67 11.66
C VAL A 72 -4.47 16.91 11.70
N LEU A 73 -4.98 17.99 11.09
CA LEU A 73 -4.29 19.27 10.90
C LEU A 73 -3.99 20.03 12.21
N ASP A 74 -4.58 19.61 13.33
CA ASP A 74 -4.22 20.10 14.66
C ASP A 74 -3.23 19.12 15.29
N GLU A 75 -2.03 19.60 15.61
CA GLU A 75 -0.84 18.90 16.09
C GLU A 75 -1.09 17.80 17.15
N LEU A 76 -1.68 16.66 16.78
CA LEU A 76 -1.63 15.48 17.62
C LEU A 76 -0.17 15.02 17.63
N PRO A 77 0.47 14.95 18.82
CA PRO A 77 1.79 14.37 18.92
C PRO A 77 1.73 12.96 18.32
N THR A 78 2.72 12.58 17.50
CA THR A 78 2.83 11.20 17.00
C THR A 78 2.88 10.15 18.13
N THR A 79 3.17 10.59 19.36
CA THR A 79 3.12 9.82 20.61
C THR A 79 1.71 9.52 21.11
N ALA A 80 0.66 10.18 20.60
CA ALA A 80 -0.73 9.88 20.89
C ALA A 80 -1.31 8.76 20.01
N LEU A 81 -0.58 8.32 18.99
CA LEU A 81 -1.00 7.22 18.12
C LEU A 81 -0.82 5.88 18.85
N ALA A 82 -1.84 5.03 18.79
CA ALA A 82 -1.73 3.67 19.30
C ALA A 82 -0.53 2.93 18.63
N PRO A 83 0.22 2.10 19.39
CA PRO A 83 1.36 1.39 18.86
C PRO A 83 1.03 0.60 17.60
N ARG A 84 2.01 0.49 16.72
CA ARG A 84 1.90 -0.17 15.42
C ARG A 84 2.95 -1.26 15.29
N VAL A 85 2.72 -2.18 14.36
CA VAL A 85 3.71 -3.19 13.97
C VAL A 85 3.94 -3.07 12.48
N LEU A 86 5.20 -2.98 12.08
CA LEU A 86 5.62 -3.22 10.70
C LEU A 86 5.73 -4.72 10.52
N VAL A 87 4.81 -5.26 9.73
CA VAL A 87 4.80 -6.67 9.35
C VAL A 87 5.53 -6.82 8.03
N THR A 88 6.49 -7.74 7.99
CA THR A 88 7.24 -8.09 6.78
C THR A 88 6.74 -9.42 6.23
N ALA A 89 6.54 -9.50 4.92
CA ALA A 89 6.08 -10.71 4.25
C ALA A 89 6.92 -11.02 3.00
N SER A 90 7.17 -12.31 2.77
CA SER A 90 7.60 -12.81 1.48
C SER A 90 6.39 -12.99 0.58
N VAL A 91 6.49 -12.49 -0.65
CA VAL A 91 5.42 -12.55 -1.66
C VAL A 91 5.98 -13.21 -2.91
N SER A 92 5.17 -14.06 -3.53
CA SER A 92 5.38 -14.62 -4.87
C SER A 92 4.00 -14.80 -5.50
N VAL A 93 3.54 -13.84 -6.28
CA VAL A 93 2.17 -13.76 -6.80
C VAL A 93 2.18 -13.45 -8.29
N THR A 94 1.36 -14.15 -9.06
CA THR A 94 1.20 -13.97 -10.51
C THR A 94 -0.09 -13.20 -10.83
N ASP A 95 -0.41 -13.01 -12.11
CA ASP A 95 -1.69 -12.39 -12.55
C ASP A 95 -2.05 -11.04 -11.90
N ILE A 96 -1.04 -10.18 -11.71
CA ILE A 96 -1.19 -8.84 -11.15
C ILE A 96 -1.35 -7.80 -12.26
N VAL A 97 -2.37 -6.94 -12.19
CA VAL A 97 -2.50 -5.79 -13.11
C VAL A 97 -1.41 -4.76 -12.81
N ASP A 98 -0.59 -4.40 -13.80
CA ASP A 98 0.55 -3.48 -13.60
C ASP A 98 0.25 -2.04 -14.02
N LEU A 99 -0.03 -1.19 -13.02
CA LEU A 99 -0.32 0.23 -13.18
C LEU A 99 0.91 1.14 -13.01
N ARG A 100 2.10 0.57 -12.82
CA ARG A 100 3.35 1.34 -12.82
C ARG A 100 3.67 1.83 -14.23
N THR A 101 3.27 1.05 -15.23
CA THR A 101 3.48 1.40 -16.64
C THR A 101 2.43 2.39 -17.14
N ALA A 102 2.81 3.25 -18.08
CA ALA A 102 1.86 4.14 -18.75
C ALA A 102 0.79 3.36 -19.53
N VAL A 103 1.18 2.20 -20.10
CA VAL A 103 0.27 1.31 -20.85
C VAL A 103 -0.82 0.76 -19.93
N GLY A 104 -0.49 0.26 -18.75
CA GLY A 104 -1.50 -0.23 -17.80
C GLY A 104 -2.46 0.85 -17.36
N ARG A 105 -1.95 2.04 -17.03
CA ARG A 105 -2.79 3.21 -16.72
C ARG A 105 -3.74 3.60 -17.85
N MET A 106 -3.24 3.63 -19.08
CA MET A 106 -4.05 3.91 -20.27
C MET A 106 -5.16 2.87 -20.46
N HIS A 107 -4.85 1.58 -20.29
CA HIS A 107 -5.82 0.49 -20.39
C HIS A 107 -6.84 0.50 -19.25
N THR A 108 -6.54 1.02 -18.07
CA THR A 108 -7.53 1.11 -16.99
C THR A 108 -8.23 2.47 -16.91
N GLY A 109 -7.87 3.41 -17.79
CA GLY A 109 -8.36 4.79 -17.72
C GLY A 109 -7.92 5.55 -16.46
N LEU A 110 -6.94 5.03 -15.71
CA LEU A 110 -6.45 5.66 -14.49
C LEU A 110 -5.31 6.62 -14.81
N THR A 111 -5.34 7.78 -14.19
CA THR A 111 -4.28 8.78 -14.30
C THR A 111 -3.37 8.76 -13.08
N MET A 112 -2.18 9.36 -13.18
CA MET A 112 -1.33 9.53 -11.99
C MET A 112 -2.04 10.30 -10.85
N PRO A 113 -2.77 11.39 -11.11
CA PRO A 113 -3.61 12.05 -10.11
C PRO A 113 -4.57 11.11 -9.37
N ASP A 114 -5.18 10.14 -10.06
CA ASP A 114 -6.08 9.16 -9.40
C ASP A 114 -5.34 8.27 -8.41
N LEU A 115 -4.11 7.87 -8.77
CA LEU A 115 -3.28 6.96 -7.99
C LEU A 115 -2.63 7.65 -6.79
N THR A 116 -2.33 8.95 -6.90
CA THR A 116 -1.64 9.75 -5.88
C THR A 116 -2.54 10.76 -5.17
N SER A 117 -3.86 10.70 -5.39
CA SER A 117 -4.80 11.65 -4.79
C SER A 117 -4.78 11.62 -3.26
N ALA A 118 -5.23 12.72 -2.65
CA ALA A 118 -5.40 12.81 -1.21
C ALA A 118 -6.39 11.77 -0.67
N THR A 119 -6.28 11.41 0.62
CA THR A 119 -7.14 10.40 1.26
C THR A 119 -8.63 10.76 1.28
N HIS A 120 -8.98 12.03 1.09
CA HIS A 120 -10.36 12.52 1.06
C HIS A 120 -10.94 12.65 -0.35
N ASP A 121 -10.15 12.42 -1.41
CA ASP A 121 -10.63 12.47 -2.80
C ASP A 121 -11.44 11.21 -3.15
N ARG A 122 -12.75 11.33 -2.98
CA ARG A 122 -13.70 10.23 -3.19
C ARG A 122 -13.84 9.83 -4.65
N GLU A 123 -13.69 10.78 -5.57
CA GLU A 123 -13.87 10.52 -7.00
C GLU A 123 -12.70 9.72 -7.57
N ALA A 124 -11.47 10.10 -7.21
CA ALA A 124 -10.27 9.33 -7.53
C ALA A 124 -10.31 7.92 -6.92
N TYR A 125 -10.77 7.79 -5.67
CA TYR A 125 -10.95 6.49 -5.03
C TYR A 125 -12.01 5.65 -5.74
N ALA A 126 -13.13 6.25 -6.15
CA ALA A 126 -14.18 5.53 -6.88
C ALA A 126 -13.65 4.94 -8.20
N ARG A 127 -12.84 5.69 -8.97
CA ARG A 127 -12.19 5.19 -10.18
C ARG A 127 -11.24 4.01 -9.90
N CYS A 128 -10.41 4.12 -8.85
CA CYS A 128 -9.51 3.04 -8.45
C CYS A 128 -10.30 1.78 -7.99
N GLN A 129 -11.37 1.98 -7.23
CA GLN A 129 -12.23 0.90 -6.74
C GLN A 129 -12.97 0.19 -7.89
N GLU A 130 -13.42 0.92 -8.90
CA GLU A 130 -14.03 0.34 -10.10
C GLU A 130 -13.04 -0.57 -10.85
N VAL A 131 -11.80 -0.11 -11.05
CA VAL A 131 -10.74 -0.92 -11.67
C VAL A 131 -10.43 -2.16 -10.82
N ALA A 132 -10.36 -2.02 -9.48
CA ALA A 132 -10.19 -3.16 -8.58
C ALA A 132 -11.30 -4.18 -8.71
N GLN A 133 -12.55 -3.71 -8.76
CA GLN A 133 -13.74 -4.54 -8.89
C GLN A 133 -13.73 -5.33 -10.20
N VAL A 134 -13.38 -4.68 -11.30
CA VAL A 134 -13.29 -5.32 -12.61
C VAL A 134 -12.12 -6.32 -12.66
N ALA A 135 -10.94 -5.94 -12.16
CA ALA A 135 -9.80 -6.84 -12.08
C ALA A 135 -10.12 -8.10 -11.25
N HIS A 136 -10.82 -7.93 -10.11
CA HIS A 136 -11.27 -9.06 -9.29
C HIS A 136 -12.27 -9.95 -10.03
N GLN A 137 -13.24 -9.38 -10.74
CA GLN A 137 -14.21 -10.14 -11.53
C GLN A 137 -13.57 -10.93 -12.67
N LEU A 138 -12.50 -10.40 -13.25
CA LEU A 138 -11.66 -11.07 -14.26
C LEU A 138 -10.74 -12.14 -13.66
N GLY A 139 -10.79 -12.36 -12.34
CA GLY A 139 -9.99 -13.38 -11.66
C GLY A 139 -8.53 -13.01 -11.45
N ARG A 140 -8.16 -11.72 -11.58
CA ARG A 140 -6.79 -11.26 -11.29
C ARG A 140 -6.48 -11.42 -9.80
N HIS A 141 -5.21 -11.62 -9.49
CA HIS A 141 -4.76 -11.85 -8.10
C HIS A 141 -4.55 -10.54 -7.34
N GLY A 142 -4.43 -9.42 -8.06
CA GLY A 142 -4.19 -8.13 -7.45
C GLY A 142 -3.82 -7.03 -8.42
N ILE A 143 -3.35 -5.92 -7.85
CA ILE A 143 -2.93 -4.70 -8.56
C ILE A 143 -1.58 -4.26 -8.01
N LEU A 144 -0.66 -3.92 -8.90
CA LEU A 144 0.58 -3.25 -8.57
C LEU A 144 0.52 -1.81 -9.07
N ALA A 145 0.60 -0.87 -8.14
CA ALA A 145 0.51 0.56 -8.43
C ALA A 145 1.76 1.30 -7.94
N PRO A 146 2.10 2.46 -8.54
CA PRO A 146 2.98 3.40 -7.86
C PRO A 146 2.40 3.73 -6.48
N SER A 147 3.27 3.91 -5.49
CA SER A 147 2.85 4.43 -4.20
C SER A 147 2.18 5.80 -4.38
N ALA A 148 1.16 6.10 -3.56
CA ALA A 148 0.52 7.42 -3.57
C ALA A 148 1.51 8.55 -3.25
N THR A 149 2.66 8.20 -2.64
CA THR A 149 3.73 9.12 -2.26
C THR A 149 4.80 9.26 -3.35
N GLN A 150 4.66 8.54 -4.47
CA GLN A 150 5.65 8.39 -5.55
C GLN A 150 7.02 7.85 -5.13
N ALA A 151 7.21 7.53 -3.85
CA ALA A 151 8.46 7.02 -3.28
C ALA A 151 8.44 5.50 -3.08
N GLY A 152 7.91 4.75 -4.05
CA GLY A 152 7.81 3.30 -3.97
C GLY A 152 6.64 2.70 -4.74
N GLU A 153 6.25 1.51 -4.31
CA GLU A 153 5.21 0.69 -4.92
C GLU A 153 4.20 0.25 -3.86
N THR A 154 2.94 0.19 -4.26
CA THR A 154 1.85 -0.41 -3.49
C THR A 154 1.38 -1.67 -4.21
N LEU A 155 1.48 -2.80 -3.52
CA LEU A 155 0.89 -4.07 -3.95
C LEU A 155 -0.43 -4.27 -3.22
N VAL A 156 -1.45 -4.58 -4.01
CA VAL A 156 -2.81 -4.84 -3.57
C VAL A 156 -3.13 -6.28 -3.93
N LEU A 157 -3.45 -7.10 -2.94
CA LEU A 157 -3.77 -8.50 -3.15
C LEU A 157 -5.24 -8.78 -2.84
N PHE A 158 -5.88 -9.55 -3.72
CA PHE A 158 -7.26 -9.99 -3.58
C PHE A 158 -7.25 -11.37 -2.93
N MET A 159 -7.43 -11.40 -1.60
CA MET A 159 -7.09 -12.57 -0.77
C MET A 159 -7.96 -13.81 -1.05
N ASP A 160 -9.13 -13.61 -1.66
CA ASP A 160 -10.05 -14.66 -2.09
C ASP A 160 -9.76 -15.18 -3.51
N ARG A 161 -8.87 -14.52 -4.25
CA ARG A 161 -8.41 -14.94 -5.59
C ARG A 161 -7.05 -15.62 -5.57
N LEU A 162 -6.29 -15.48 -4.49
CA LEU A 162 -4.98 -16.10 -4.40
C LEU A 162 -5.10 -17.62 -4.22
N PRO A 163 -4.39 -18.43 -5.02
CA PRO A 163 -4.17 -19.83 -4.68
C PRO A 163 -3.30 -19.92 -3.41
N ASP A 164 -3.42 -21.03 -2.68
CA ASP A 164 -2.78 -21.14 -1.36
C ASP A 164 -1.25 -20.98 -1.39
N HIS A 165 -0.60 -21.41 -2.47
CA HIS A 165 0.85 -21.29 -2.65
C HIS A 165 1.32 -19.85 -2.98
N GLU A 166 0.41 -18.94 -3.33
CA GLU A 166 0.72 -17.52 -3.57
C GLU A 166 0.33 -16.62 -2.37
N ARG A 167 -0.22 -17.20 -1.29
CA ARG A 167 -0.53 -16.42 -0.08
C ARG A 167 0.75 -15.83 0.53
N PRO A 168 0.77 -14.54 0.90
CA PRO A 168 1.94 -13.93 1.54
C PRO A 168 2.33 -14.65 2.83
N VAL A 169 3.62 -14.89 3.01
CA VAL A 169 4.18 -15.58 4.17
C VAL A 169 4.84 -14.56 5.10
N ARG A 170 4.35 -14.45 6.34
CA ARG A 170 4.90 -13.55 7.37
C ARG A 170 6.34 -13.95 7.71
N SER A 171 7.24 -12.98 7.72
CA SER A 171 8.59 -13.14 8.26
C SER A 171 8.55 -13.13 9.79
N THR A 172 9.61 -13.61 10.44
CA THR A 172 9.75 -13.55 11.90
C THR A 172 10.12 -12.15 12.42
N ASP A 173 10.56 -11.26 11.54
CA ASP A 173 11.22 -10.00 11.90
C ASP A 173 10.27 -8.79 11.90
N ASP A 174 9.16 -8.92 12.61
CA ASP A 174 8.23 -7.82 12.78
C ASP A 174 8.80 -6.75 13.72
N GLN A 175 8.58 -5.48 13.37
CA GLN A 175 9.09 -4.36 14.15
C GLN A 175 7.96 -3.65 14.89
N LEU A 176 8.05 -3.58 16.21
CA LEU A 176 7.15 -2.78 17.03
C LEU A 176 7.52 -1.29 16.91
N TRP A 177 6.54 -0.50 16.53
CA TRP A 177 6.57 0.96 16.51
C TRP A 177 5.75 1.47 17.69
N THR A 178 6.41 1.72 18.82
CA THR A 178 5.79 2.40 19.97
C THR A 178 5.39 3.84 19.63
N GLN A 179 6.09 4.43 18.66
CA GLN A 179 5.77 5.67 17.96
C GLN A 179 6.10 5.47 16.47
N LEU A 180 5.55 6.30 15.58
CA LEU A 180 5.92 6.25 14.17
C LEU A 180 7.43 6.52 13.99
N PRO A 181 8.12 5.78 13.10
CA PRO A 181 9.48 6.12 12.69
C PRO A 181 9.57 7.55 12.13
N ALA A 182 10.77 8.11 12.04
CA ALA A 182 10.97 9.44 11.48
C ALA A 182 10.37 9.54 10.06
N ASP A 183 9.62 10.61 9.79
CA ASP A 183 9.01 10.88 8.49
C ASP A 183 10.10 11.02 7.40
N PRO A 184 10.19 10.09 6.43
CA PRO A 184 11.21 10.14 5.39
C PRO A 184 11.11 11.38 4.49
N ARG A 185 9.96 12.07 4.48
CA ARG A 185 9.77 13.33 3.73
C ARG A 185 10.50 14.52 4.37
N ARG A 186 10.85 14.42 5.66
CA ARG A 186 11.49 15.50 6.41
C ARG A 186 13.00 15.22 6.50
N PRO A 187 13.86 16.11 6.00
CA PRO A 187 15.30 15.95 6.16
C PRO A 187 15.65 15.96 7.64
N GLN A 188 16.36 14.93 8.12
CA GLN A 188 16.93 14.97 9.46
C GLN A 188 18.03 16.03 9.49
N ALA A 189 17.96 16.96 10.45
CA ALA A 189 19.09 17.86 10.70
C ALA A 189 20.34 17.01 11.00
N PRO A 190 21.51 17.32 10.41
CA PRO A 190 22.72 16.57 10.66
C PRO A 190 23.01 16.56 12.17
N ARG A 191 23.09 15.38 12.77
CA ARG A 191 23.57 15.21 14.15
C ARG A 191 25.06 15.56 14.15
N LEU A 192 25.39 16.82 14.42
CA LEU A 192 26.77 17.24 14.70
C LEU A 192 27.26 16.41 15.90
N ARG A 193 28.16 15.47 15.63
CA ARG A 193 28.83 14.69 16.66
C ARG A 193 30.03 15.53 17.12
N VAL A 194 29.92 16.12 18.31
CA VAL A 194 31.07 16.79 18.94
C VAL A 194 32.08 15.69 19.29
N VAL A 195 33.16 15.60 18.52
CA VAL A 195 34.35 14.85 18.90
C VAL A 195 35.10 15.76 19.87
N ARG A 196 35.17 15.36 21.14
CA ARG A 196 36.09 16.00 22.09
C ARG A 196 37.45 15.36 21.85
N ASP A 197 38.38 16.12 21.29
CA ASP A 197 39.79 15.75 21.32
C ASP A 197 40.27 15.94 22.77
N GLU A 198 40.68 14.85 23.40
CA GLU A 198 41.40 14.87 24.67
C GLU A 198 42.86 15.24 24.36
N ILE A 199 43.33 16.36 24.93
CA ILE A 199 44.76 16.72 25.04
C ILE A 199 45.15 16.59 26.51
#